data_AF-L7MMT0-F1
#
_entry.id   AF-L7MMT0-F1
#
_cell.length_a   1.000
_cell.length_b   1.000
_cell.length_c   1.000
_cell.angle_alpha   90.00
_cell.angle_beta   90.00
_cell.angle_gamma   90.00
#
_symmetry.space_group_name_H-M   'P 1'
#
loop_
_entity.id
_entity.type
_entity.pdbx_description
1 polymer ?
#
loop_
_entity_poly.entity_id
_entity_poly.type
_entity_poly.pdbx_seq_one_letter_code
_entity_poly.pdbx_strand_id
1 'polypeptide(L)'
;MGLPGTGASGVRLVCVEKKGKTVSWRQHPSDADGFIYFILDFPHLKWVRNGFVLKDFDLPEGCASAAHIGSARRCDDRHDTTLKAMLHVNQSIVQPNGFESMRVNIAFRLFSDEVLGGLFLYKDEIQSRHGDATATSSFVERMRRLIEAMTSRCSSGALRPGNTHHGSIESFLEYWDEWEEAAVSEG
;
A
#
# COMPACT_ATOMS: atom_id res chain seq x y z
N MET A 1 -22.66 40.61 -8.50
CA MET A 1 -21.65 40.19 -9.50
C MET A 1 -20.34 40.00 -8.77
N GLY A 2 -19.75 38.80 -8.84
CA GLY A 2 -18.47 38.48 -8.22
C GLY A 2 -18.46 37.07 -7.64
N LEU A 3 -18.08 36.08 -8.46
CA LEU A 3 -17.65 34.76 -8.00
C LEU A 3 -16.25 34.88 -7.40
N PRO A 4 -15.93 34.06 -6.40
CA PRO A 4 -14.72 33.25 -6.43
C PRO A 4 -15.12 31.78 -6.26
N GLY A 5 -14.61 30.83 -7.01
CA GLY A 5 -13.21 30.67 -7.36
C GLY A 5 -12.87 29.25 -6.91
N THR A 6 -12.72 28.38 -7.90
CA THR A 6 -12.34 26.96 -7.83
C THR A 6 -11.35 26.64 -6.70
N GLY A 7 -11.81 25.86 -5.72
CA GLY A 7 -10.96 25.13 -4.78
C GLY A 7 -11.13 23.64 -5.04
N ALA A 8 -10.04 22.94 -5.32
CA ALA A 8 -10.01 21.51 -5.56
C ALA A 8 -10.77 20.78 -4.45
N SER A 9 -11.79 20.00 -4.86
CA SER A 9 -12.53 19.10 -3.98
C SER A 9 -11.62 17.93 -3.60
N GLY A 10 -10.68 18.20 -2.69
CA GLY A 10 -10.03 17.15 -1.94
C GLY A 10 -11.09 16.55 -1.02
N VAL A 11 -11.34 15.25 -1.19
CA VAL A 11 -12.14 14.49 -0.23
C VAL A 11 -11.37 14.54 1.10
N ARG A 12 -11.68 15.51 1.95
CA ARG A 12 -11.27 15.48 3.35
C ARG A 12 -12.08 14.38 4.01
N LEU A 13 -11.40 13.30 4.37
CA LEU A 13 -11.91 12.38 5.37
C LEU A 13 -12.21 13.19 6.63
N VAL A 14 -13.49 13.31 6.96
CA VAL A 14 -13.91 13.92 8.22
C VAL A 14 -13.68 12.87 9.30
N CYS A 15 -12.43 12.76 9.73
CA CYS A 15 -12.09 12.18 11.01
C CYS A 15 -12.67 13.09 12.09
N VAL A 16 -13.56 12.57 12.92
CA VAL A 16 -14.12 13.33 14.02
C VAL A 16 -13.17 13.18 15.19
N GLU A 17 -12.57 14.27 15.63
CA GLU A 17 -11.83 14.31 16.87
C GLU A 17 -12.80 14.33 18.06
N LYS A 18 -12.65 13.37 18.98
CA LYS A 18 -13.27 13.43 20.30
C LYS A 18 -12.18 13.27 21.34
N LYS A 19 -11.96 14.32 22.16
CA LYS A 19 -10.91 14.34 23.21
C LYS A 19 -9.51 14.00 22.68
N GLY A 20 -9.13 14.55 21.52
CA GLY A 20 -7.81 14.34 20.93
C GLY A 20 -7.57 12.94 20.36
N LYS A 21 -8.61 12.13 20.17
CA LYS A 21 -8.54 10.84 19.48
C LYS A 21 -9.46 10.84 18.27
N THR A 22 -8.95 10.37 17.14
CA THR A 22 -9.73 10.09 15.94
C THR A 22 -10.69 8.95 16.22
N VAL A 23 -12.00 9.21 16.19
CA VAL A 23 -13.02 8.16 16.34
C VAL A 23 -13.71 7.91 15.01
N SER A 24 -13.63 6.67 14.54
CA SER A 24 -14.25 6.20 13.29
C SER A 24 -15.70 5.76 13.48
N TRP A 25 -16.41 6.25 14.51
CA TRP A 25 -17.80 5.87 14.75
C TRP A 25 -18.68 6.99 15.32
N ARG A 26 -19.99 6.87 15.12
CA ARG A 26 -21.05 7.74 15.66
C ARG A 26 -22.17 6.92 16.28
N GLN A 27 -22.88 7.48 17.26
CA GLN A 27 -24.10 6.86 17.80
C GLN A 27 -25.19 6.86 16.72
N HIS A 28 -25.96 5.79 16.66
CA HIS A 28 -27.06 5.66 15.69
C HIS A 28 -28.15 6.72 16.01
N PRO A 29 -28.64 7.50 15.01
CA PRO A 29 -29.55 8.61 15.26
C PRO A 29 -30.87 8.25 15.96
N SER A 30 -31.29 6.98 15.82
CA SER A 30 -32.59 6.50 16.33
C SER A 30 -32.47 5.31 17.27
N ASP A 31 -31.26 4.87 17.57
CA ASP A 31 -31.00 3.74 18.47
C ASP A 31 -29.91 4.16 19.46
N ALA A 32 -30.28 4.24 20.74
CA ALA A 32 -29.38 4.72 21.78
C ALA A 32 -28.20 3.76 22.02
N ASP A 33 -28.35 2.48 21.68
CA ASP A 33 -27.33 1.45 21.90
C ASP A 33 -26.55 1.11 20.61
N GLY A 34 -27.00 1.62 19.47
CA GLY A 34 -26.41 1.38 18.16
C GLY A 34 -25.23 2.30 17.82
N PHE A 35 -24.25 1.77 17.09
CA PHE A 35 -23.11 2.53 16.57
C PHE A 35 -23.00 2.38 15.04
N ILE A 36 -22.68 3.50 14.38
CA ILE A 36 -22.35 3.58 12.96
C ILE A 36 -20.84 3.75 12.84
N TYR A 37 -20.16 2.79 12.23
CA TYR A 37 -18.73 2.86 11.95
C TYR A 37 -18.50 3.39 10.53
N PHE A 38 -17.60 4.36 10.40
CA PHE A 38 -17.09 4.87 9.14
C PHE A 38 -15.83 4.09 8.78
N ILE A 39 -15.96 3.20 7.80
CA ILE A 39 -14.88 2.36 7.33
C ILE A 39 -14.42 2.89 5.97
N LEU A 40 -13.12 3.02 5.80
CA LEU A 40 -12.52 3.29 4.50
C LEU A 40 -12.48 2.01 3.68
N ASP A 41 -12.95 2.09 2.44
CA ASP A 41 -12.94 0.96 1.52
C ASP A 41 -11.49 0.56 1.19
N PHE A 42 -11.07 -0.62 1.63
CA PHE A 42 -9.70 -1.12 1.47
C PHE A 42 -9.21 -1.19 0.00
N PRO A 43 -10.05 -1.55 -1.00
CA PRO A 43 -9.75 -1.35 -2.42
C PRO A 43 -9.29 0.05 -2.83
N HIS A 44 -9.63 1.11 -2.08
CA HIS A 44 -9.10 2.47 -2.33
C HIS A 44 -7.64 2.66 -1.91
N LEU A 45 -7.01 1.66 -1.27
CA LEU A 45 -5.56 1.60 -1.02
C LEU A 45 -4.73 1.60 -2.31
N LYS A 46 -5.37 1.54 -3.50
CA LYS A 46 -4.74 1.89 -4.78
C LYS A 46 -4.02 3.24 -4.76
N TRP A 47 -4.43 4.17 -3.88
CA TRP A 47 -3.74 5.44 -3.69
C TRP A 47 -2.32 5.26 -3.15
N VAL A 48 -2.08 4.26 -2.29
CA VAL A 48 -0.72 3.93 -1.81
C VAL A 48 0.15 3.55 -3.00
N ARG A 49 -0.35 2.68 -3.89
CA ARG A 49 0.36 2.34 -5.14
C ARG A 49 0.62 3.59 -5.99
N ASN A 50 -0.42 4.39 -6.23
CA ASN A 50 -0.29 5.56 -7.10
C ASN A 50 0.69 6.60 -6.52
N GLY A 51 0.71 6.78 -5.20
CA GLY A 51 1.68 7.58 -4.49
C GLY A 51 3.09 7.02 -4.61
N PHE A 52 3.26 5.72 -4.35
CA PHE A 52 4.55 5.03 -4.40
C PHE A 52 5.21 5.05 -5.78
N VAL A 53 4.42 4.98 -6.84
CA VAL A 53 4.93 5.11 -8.22
C VAL A 53 5.29 6.55 -8.57
N LEU A 54 4.63 7.53 -7.96
CA LEU A 54 4.88 8.94 -8.20
C LEU A 54 6.11 9.45 -7.43
N LYS A 55 6.26 9.02 -6.18
CA LYS A 55 7.32 9.43 -5.27
C LYS A 55 7.75 8.23 -4.43
N ASP A 56 9.06 8.14 -4.21
CA ASP A 56 9.63 7.23 -3.24
C ASP A 56 9.11 7.54 -1.83
N PHE A 57 9.01 6.50 -1.01
CA PHE A 57 8.56 6.61 0.37
C PHE A 57 9.75 6.51 1.31
N ASP A 58 9.86 7.48 2.20
CA ASP A 58 10.83 7.47 3.29
C ASP A 58 10.20 6.67 4.43
N LEU A 59 10.72 5.47 4.65
CA LEU A 59 10.25 4.52 5.66
C LEU A 59 11.22 4.49 6.85
N PRO A 60 10.79 4.02 8.03
CA PRO A 60 11.68 3.84 9.19
C PRO A 60 12.93 3.00 8.88
N GLU A 61 12.78 1.99 8.01
CA GLU A 61 13.88 1.11 7.58
C GLU A 61 14.69 1.63 6.37
N GLY A 62 14.36 2.81 5.83
CA GLY A 62 15.04 3.44 4.71
C GLY A 62 14.12 3.84 3.56
N CYS A 63 14.69 4.18 2.40
CA CYS A 63 13.90 4.65 1.27
C CYS A 63 13.39 3.49 0.41
N ALA A 64 12.06 3.40 0.24
CA ALA A 64 11.44 2.48 -0.69
C ALA A 64 11.09 3.17 -2.01
N SER A 65 11.60 2.61 -3.11
CA SER A 65 11.38 3.13 -4.46
C SER A 65 10.73 2.13 -5.41
N ALA A 66 9.79 2.63 -6.24
CA ALA A 66 9.26 1.88 -7.38
C ALA A 66 10.33 1.62 -8.46
N ALA A 67 11.43 2.38 -8.47
CA ALA A 67 12.54 2.19 -9.40
C ALA A 67 13.23 0.83 -9.21
N HIS A 68 13.31 0.32 -7.96
CA HIS A 68 13.83 -1.02 -7.67
C HIS A 68 13.00 -2.10 -8.40
N ILE A 69 11.68 -2.02 -8.31
CA ILE A 69 10.75 -2.95 -8.98
C ILE A 69 10.86 -2.82 -10.50
N GLY A 70 10.93 -1.59 -11.02
CA GLY A 70 11.13 -1.34 -12.45
C GLY A 70 12.47 -1.85 -12.98
N SER A 71 13.52 -1.82 -12.16
CA SER A 71 14.83 -2.41 -12.50
C SER A 71 14.76 -3.93 -12.52
N ALA A 72 14.22 -4.54 -11.47
CA ALA A 72 14.04 -6.00 -11.38
C ALA A 72 13.30 -6.55 -12.59
N ARG A 73 12.17 -5.92 -12.94
CA ARG A 73 11.39 -6.30 -14.12
C ARG A 73 12.19 -6.17 -15.42
N ARG A 74 12.97 -5.10 -15.59
CA ARG A 74 13.80 -4.91 -16.78
C ARG A 74 14.93 -5.94 -16.86
N CYS A 75 15.41 -6.47 -15.74
CA CYS A 75 16.34 -7.61 -15.73
C CYS A 75 15.61 -8.88 -16.18
N ASP A 76 14.43 -9.18 -15.61
CA ASP A 76 13.62 -10.33 -15.98
C ASP A 76 13.20 -10.34 -17.45
N ASP A 77 12.86 -9.17 -18.00
CA ASP A 77 12.47 -9.02 -19.41
C ASP A 77 13.65 -9.22 -20.39
N ARG A 78 14.91 -9.08 -19.95
CA ARG A 78 16.09 -9.34 -20.80
C ARG A 78 16.39 -10.82 -20.96
N HIS A 79 15.94 -11.65 -20.03
CA HIS A 79 16.11 -13.09 -20.12
C HIS A 79 15.03 -13.66 -21.04
N ASP A 80 15.45 -14.25 -22.16
CA ASP A 80 14.56 -14.92 -23.12
C ASP A 80 14.21 -16.34 -22.65
N THR A 81 13.87 -16.47 -21.37
CA THR A 81 13.46 -17.74 -20.75
C THR A 81 11.95 -17.87 -20.79
N THR A 82 11.46 -19.09 -21.04
CA THR A 82 10.04 -19.43 -20.96
C THR A 82 9.48 -19.32 -19.54
N LEU A 83 10.35 -19.38 -18.53
CA LEU A 83 10.02 -19.19 -17.12
C LEU A 83 10.61 -17.86 -16.65
N LYS A 84 9.72 -16.88 -16.43
CA LYS A 84 10.02 -15.55 -15.91
C LYS A 84 9.67 -15.47 -14.42
N ALA A 85 10.51 -14.83 -13.62
CA ALA A 85 10.25 -14.65 -12.18
C ALA A 85 9.10 -13.66 -11.95
N MET A 86 8.94 -12.70 -12.85
CA MET A 86 7.98 -11.60 -12.77
C MET A 86 6.97 -11.63 -13.93
N LEU A 87 6.49 -12.82 -14.30
CA LEU A 87 5.68 -13.07 -15.49
C LEU A 87 4.48 -12.12 -15.64
N HIS A 88 3.82 -11.77 -14.54
CA HIS A 88 2.63 -10.93 -14.56
C HIS A 88 2.90 -9.49 -14.09
N VAL A 89 4.16 -9.14 -13.80
CA VAL A 89 4.55 -7.77 -13.47
C VAL A 89 5.01 -7.07 -14.74
N ASN A 90 4.09 -6.36 -15.38
CA ASN A 90 4.32 -5.63 -16.62
C ASN A 90 4.50 -4.12 -16.38
N GLN A 91 4.68 -3.36 -17.46
CA GLN A 91 4.87 -1.91 -17.40
C GLN A 91 3.72 -1.19 -16.71
N SER A 92 2.47 -1.62 -16.90
CA SER A 92 1.30 -0.95 -16.34
C SER A 92 1.16 -1.10 -14.82
N ILE A 93 1.90 -2.03 -14.22
CA ILE A 93 1.97 -2.17 -12.76
C ILE A 93 2.93 -1.12 -12.17
N VAL A 94 4.10 -0.94 -12.78
CA VAL A 94 5.15 -0.03 -12.30
C VAL A 94 4.96 1.40 -12.79
N GLN A 95 4.33 1.60 -13.95
CA GLN A 95 4.02 2.90 -14.55
C GLN A 95 2.61 2.85 -15.18
N PRO A 96 1.56 2.96 -14.35
CA PRO A 96 0.19 2.93 -14.84
C PRO A 96 -0.16 4.22 -15.59
N ASN A 97 -0.94 4.09 -16.67
CA ASN A 97 -1.64 5.23 -17.25
C ASN A 97 -2.88 5.63 -16.41
N GLY A 98 -3.58 6.69 -16.82
CA GLY A 98 -4.77 7.19 -16.10
C GLY A 98 -5.85 6.13 -15.88
N PHE A 99 -6.10 5.25 -16.84
CA PHE A 99 -7.08 4.17 -16.70
C PHE A 99 -6.60 3.06 -15.77
N GLU A 100 -5.33 2.69 -15.88
CA GLU A 100 -4.70 1.65 -15.05
C GLU A 100 -4.51 2.11 -13.60
N SER A 101 -4.35 3.41 -13.37
CA SER A 101 -4.28 4.03 -12.04
C SER A 101 -5.55 3.78 -11.23
N MET A 102 -6.68 3.56 -11.92
CA MET A 102 -7.98 3.31 -11.30
C MET A 102 -8.23 1.84 -10.98
N ARG A 103 -7.49 0.92 -11.60
CA ARG A 103 -7.68 -0.53 -11.49
C ARG A 103 -7.01 -1.09 -10.23
N VAL A 104 -7.82 -1.49 -9.26
CA VAL A 104 -7.38 -2.03 -7.95
C VAL A 104 -6.58 -3.32 -8.12
N ASN A 105 -6.98 -4.21 -9.03
CA ASN A 105 -6.27 -5.45 -9.28
C ASN A 105 -4.83 -5.22 -9.76
N ILE A 106 -4.58 -4.19 -10.58
CA ILE A 106 -3.23 -3.81 -11.02
C ILE A 106 -2.44 -3.28 -9.83
N ALA A 107 -3.06 -2.46 -8.98
CA ALA A 107 -2.40 -1.92 -7.79
C ALA A 107 -1.96 -3.02 -6.81
N PHE A 108 -2.82 -4.02 -6.57
CA PHE A 108 -2.47 -5.15 -5.70
C PHE A 108 -1.37 -6.03 -6.29
N ARG A 109 -1.25 -6.11 -7.62
CA ARG A 109 -0.19 -6.89 -8.28
C ARG A 109 1.21 -6.32 -8.01
N LEU A 110 1.34 -5.03 -7.75
CA LEU A 110 2.60 -4.42 -7.31
C LEU A 110 3.08 -5.02 -5.96
N PHE A 111 2.13 -5.39 -5.10
CA PHE A 111 2.38 -5.94 -3.77
C PHE A 111 2.19 -7.46 -3.78
N SER A 112 3.01 -8.17 -4.56
CA SER A 112 2.86 -9.61 -4.79
C SER A 112 4.16 -10.38 -4.61
N ASP A 113 4.03 -11.70 -4.43
CA ASP A 113 5.18 -12.61 -4.30
C ASP A 113 6.09 -12.60 -5.53
N GLU A 114 5.55 -12.36 -6.74
CA GLU A 114 6.36 -12.22 -7.96
C GLU A 114 7.31 -11.03 -7.86
N VAL A 115 6.85 -9.91 -7.28
CA VAL A 115 7.70 -8.74 -7.07
C VAL A 115 8.80 -9.04 -6.05
N LEU A 116 8.47 -9.71 -4.95
CA LEU A 116 9.46 -10.11 -3.95
C LEU A 116 10.49 -11.09 -4.52
N GLY A 117 10.03 -12.08 -5.28
CA GLY A 117 10.90 -13.03 -5.98
C GLY A 117 11.84 -12.34 -6.97
N GLY A 118 11.32 -11.36 -7.74
CA GLY A 118 12.13 -10.56 -8.65
C GLY A 118 13.15 -9.66 -7.95
N LEU A 119 12.76 -8.98 -6.86
CA LEU A 119 13.67 -8.16 -6.05
C LEU A 119 14.78 -9.00 -5.43
N PHE A 120 14.46 -10.23 -5.01
CA PHE A 120 15.44 -11.17 -4.48
C PHE A 120 16.39 -11.70 -5.58
N LEU A 121 15.83 -12.14 -6.72
CA LEU A 121 16.61 -12.76 -7.80
C LEU A 121 17.60 -11.78 -8.44
N TYR A 122 17.18 -10.53 -8.65
CA TYR A 122 17.98 -9.50 -9.32
C TYR A 122 18.63 -8.51 -8.35
N LYS A 123 18.82 -8.91 -7.08
CA LYS A 123 19.27 -8.02 -6.01
C LYS A 123 20.59 -7.31 -6.36
N ASP A 124 21.56 -8.05 -6.90
CA ASP A 124 22.89 -7.52 -7.19
C ASP A 124 22.85 -6.49 -8.34
N GLU A 125 22.06 -6.76 -9.38
CA GLU A 125 21.85 -5.83 -10.49
C GLU A 125 21.10 -4.58 -10.05
N ILE A 126 20.10 -4.72 -9.18
CA ILE A 126 19.37 -3.58 -8.61
C ILE A 126 20.34 -2.74 -7.76
N GLN A 127 21.11 -3.40 -6.88
CA GLN A 127 22.07 -2.73 -6.00
C GLN A 127 23.09 -1.91 -6.78
N SER A 128 23.58 -2.42 -7.91
CA SER A 128 24.53 -1.71 -8.77
C SER A 128 24.00 -0.42 -9.39
N ARG A 129 22.67 -0.29 -9.58
CA ARG A 129 22.05 0.81 -10.33
C ARG A 129 21.23 1.77 -9.49
N HIS A 130 20.58 1.24 -8.47
CA HIS A 130 19.55 1.93 -7.69
C HIS A 130 19.81 1.87 -6.19
N GLY A 131 20.82 1.12 -5.74
CA GLY A 131 21.13 0.96 -4.33
C GLY A 131 20.34 -0.17 -3.67
N ASP A 132 20.36 -0.20 -2.35
CA ASP A 132 19.78 -1.29 -1.57
C ASP A 132 18.24 -1.30 -1.67
N ALA A 133 17.69 -2.42 -2.15
CA ALA A 133 16.25 -2.64 -2.29
C ALA A 133 15.62 -3.29 -1.05
N THR A 134 16.34 -3.41 0.06
CA THR A 134 15.84 -4.03 1.30
C THR A 134 14.59 -3.31 1.84
N ALA A 135 14.60 -1.98 1.91
CA ALA A 135 13.43 -1.20 2.35
C ALA A 135 12.22 -1.40 1.43
N THR A 136 12.43 -1.39 0.10
CA THR A 136 11.37 -1.72 -0.86
C THR A 136 10.81 -3.13 -0.66
N SER A 137 11.68 -4.12 -0.43
CA SER A 137 11.26 -5.52 -0.25
C SER A 137 10.42 -5.69 1.02
N SER A 138 10.86 -5.08 2.13
CA SER A 138 10.10 -5.05 3.39
C SER A 138 8.74 -4.38 3.22
N PHE A 139 8.68 -3.23 2.56
CA PHE A 139 7.44 -2.52 2.29
C PHE A 139 6.46 -3.35 1.44
N VAL A 140 6.95 -3.96 0.35
CA VAL A 140 6.14 -4.81 -0.53
C VAL A 140 5.57 -6.00 0.24
N GLU A 141 6.37 -6.65 1.09
CA GLU A 141 5.92 -7.79 1.90
C GLU A 141 4.87 -7.38 2.94
N ARG A 142 5.05 -6.25 3.63
CA ARG A 142 4.07 -5.71 4.59
C ARG A 142 2.73 -5.43 3.89
N MET A 143 2.77 -4.74 2.76
CA MET A 143 1.57 -4.43 1.97
C MET A 143 0.89 -5.69 1.43
N ARG A 144 1.65 -6.68 0.95
CA ARG A 144 1.12 -7.97 0.48
C ARG A 144 0.34 -8.67 1.59
N ARG A 145 0.91 -8.79 2.79
CA ARG A 145 0.26 -9.43 3.96
C ARG A 145 -1.00 -8.68 4.40
N LEU A 146 -0.95 -7.35 4.40
CA LEU A 146 -2.12 -6.53 4.72
C LEU A 146 -3.24 -6.75 3.69
N ILE A 147 -2.92 -6.73 2.39
CA ILE A 147 -3.90 -6.98 1.33
C ILE A 147 -4.50 -8.37 1.45
N GLU A 148 -3.69 -9.38 1.70
CA GLU A 148 -4.16 -10.75 1.91
C GLU A 148 -5.11 -10.84 3.11
N ALA A 149 -4.74 -10.24 4.25
CA ALA A 149 -5.56 -10.23 5.45
C ALA A 149 -6.91 -9.52 5.25
N MET A 150 -6.89 -8.35 4.60
CA MET A 150 -8.07 -7.50 4.42
C MET A 150 -9.00 -7.94 3.28
N THR A 151 -8.51 -8.77 2.36
CA THR A 151 -9.29 -9.30 1.23
C THR A 151 -9.60 -10.79 1.33
N SER A 152 -9.19 -11.43 2.44
CA SER A 152 -9.43 -12.84 2.69
C SER A 152 -10.93 -13.15 2.69
N ARG A 153 -11.33 -14.11 1.84
CA ARG A 153 -12.71 -14.63 1.77
C ARG A 153 -12.84 -16.03 2.38
N CYS A 154 -11.77 -16.52 2.99
CA CYS A 154 -11.70 -17.85 3.60
C CYS A 154 -12.09 -17.76 5.08
N SER A 155 -12.91 -18.69 5.55
CA SER A 155 -13.28 -18.78 6.97
C SER A 155 -12.07 -19.03 7.88
N SER A 156 -11.04 -19.71 7.38
CA SER A 156 -9.74 -19.87 8.05
C SER A 156 -8.96 -18.56 8.21
N GLY A 157 -9.23 -17.56 7.36
CA GLY A 157 -8.69 -16.20 7.43
C GLY A 157 -9.63 -15.22 8.15
N ALA A 158 -10.69 -15.69 8.80
CA ALA A 158 -11.56 -14.80 9.56
C ALA A 158 -10.74 -14.04 10.62
N LEU A 159 -11.05 -12.75 10.81
CA LEU A 159 -10.42 -11.86 11.79
C LEU A 159 -10.79 -12.26 13.23
N ARG A 160 -10.30 -13.43 13.65
CA ARG A 160 -10.41 -13.93 15.02
C ARG A 160 -9.14 -13.57 15.77
N PRO A 161 -9.24 -13.23 17.07
CA PRO A 161 -8.06 -13.00 17.90
C PRO A 161 -7.10 -14.19 17.84
N GLY A 162 -5.80 -13.92 17.64
CA GLY A 162 -4.76 -14.94 17.52
C GLY A 162 -4.63 -15.60 16.14
N ASN A 163 -5.43 -15.19 15.14
CA ASN A 163 -5.24 -15.62 13.75
C ASN A 163 -4.11 -14.84 13.06
N THR A 164 -3.44 -15.46 12.10
CA THR A 164 -2.37 -14.86 11.29
C THR A 164 -2.81 -13.54 10.65
N HIS A 165 -4.02 -13.46 10.09
CA HIS A 165 -4.51 -12.20 9.49
C HIS A 165 -4.76 -11.10 10.52
N HIS A 166 -5.19 -11.45 11.74
CA HIS A 166 -5.32 -10.49 12.83
C HIS A 166 -3.95 -9.92 13.22
N GLY A 167 -2.96 -10.79 13.41
CA GLY A 167 -1.58 -10.38 13.72
C GLY A 167 -0.93 -9.57 12.60
N SER A 168 -1.20 -9.89 11.33
CA SER A 168 -0.72 -9.08 10.20
C SER A 168 -1.29 -7.67 10.20
N ILE A 169 -2.54 -7.48 10.61
CA ILE A 169 -3.15 -6.15 10.71
C ILE A 169 -2.59 -5.40 11.91
N GLU A 170 -2.50 -6.04 13.08
CA GLU A 170 -1.91 -5.42 14.28
C GLU A 170 -0.47 -4.96 14.03
N SER A 171 0.37 -5.84 13.48
CA SER A 171 1.76 -5.50 13.14
C SER A 171 1.87 -4.40 12.09
N PHE A 172 0.92 -4.32 11.15
CA PHE A 172 0.88 -3.23 10.18
C PHE A 172 0.46 -1.90 10.84
N LEU A 173 -0.48 -1.92 11.79
CA LEU A 173 -0.90 -0.72 12.53
C LEU A 173 0.25 -0.18 13.38
N GLU A 174 0.96 -1.04 14.10
CA GLU A 174 2.17 -0.65 14.86
C GLU A 174 3.23 -0.01 13.94
N TYR A 175 3.48 -0.63 12.78
CA TYR A 175 4.37 -0.08 11.78
C TYR A 175 3.90 1.27 11.23
N TRP A 176 2.59 1.44 11.03
CA TRP A 176 2.01 2.68 10.55
C TRP A 176 2.22 3.82 11.55
N ASP A 177 2.04 3.54 12.84
CA ASP A 177 2.31 4.51 13.92
C ASP A 177 3.80 4.93 13.92
N GLU A 178 4.73 3.97 13.81
CA GLU A 178 6.17 4.26 13.69
C GLU A 178 6.50 5.12 12.46
N TRP A 179 5.86 4.82 11.32
CA TRP A 179 6.06 5.58 10.09
C TRP A 179 5.52 7.01 10.20
N GLU A 180 4.34 7.21 10.80
CA GLU A 180 3.80 8.56 11.04
C GLU A 180 4.69 9.38 11.98
N GLU A 181 5.21 8.78 13.05
CA GLU A 181 6.14 9.44 13.97
C GLU A 181 7.43 9.89 13.26
N ALA A 182 8.01 9.01 12.44
CA ALA A 182 9.19 9.34 11.65
C ALA A 182 8.92 10.51 10.68
N ALA A 183 7.79 10.49 9.97
CA ALA A 183 7.42 11.53 9.02
C ALA A 183 7.16 12.90 9.68
N VAL A 184 6.65 12.93 10.91
CA VAL A 184 6.46 14.18 11.68
C VAL A 184 7.79 14.74 12.19
N SER A 185 8.78 13.88 12.47
CA SER A 185 10.07 14.32 12.99
C SER A 185 11.00 14.99 11.96
N GLU A 186 10.74 14.81 10.67
CA GLU A 186 11.51 15.39 9.56
C GLU A 186 10.89 16.67 8.96
N GLY A 187 9.75 17.15 9.49
CA GLY A 187 9.03 18.36 9.05
C GLY A 187 9.21 19.57 9.96
#